data_AF-A0A959BL66-F1
#
_entry.id   AF-A0A959BL66-F1
#
_cell.length_a   1.000
_cell.length_b   1.000
_cell.length_c   1.000
_cell.angle_alpha   90.00
_cell.angle_beta   90.00
_cell.angle_gamma   90.00
#
_symmetry.space_group_name_H-M   'P 1'
#
loop_
_entity.id
_entity.type
_entity.pdbx_description
1 polymer ?
#
loop_
_entity_poly.entity_id
_entity_poly.type
_entity_poly.pdbx_seq_one_letter_code
_entity_poly.pdbx_strand_id
1 'polypeptide(L)'
;MLNKNSILIGLASGIIIPLLVFGLLMLLYHQLEAMGTVSTKGFSPMFRERTTGIIAICCNLIPLNAFQKRRSTNSMRGVVLATVLYVIVWVVYFGKYIL
;
A
#
# COMPACT_ATOMS: atom_id res chain seq x y z
N MET A 1 -13.58 0.68 -26.74
CA MET A 1 -12.47 1.62 -26.44
C MET A 1 -12.54 2.02 -24.98
N LEU A 2 -11.85 1.31 -24.07
CA LEU A 2 -11.82 1.67 -22.65
C LEU A 2 -11.16 3.04 -22.51
N ASN A 3 -11.91 4.05 -22.07
CA ASN A 3 -11.39 5.37 -21.79
C ASN A 3 -10.38 5.26 -20.63
N LYS A 4 -9.08 5.14 -20.96
CA LYS A 4 -8.00 4.80 -20.02
C LYS A 4 -7.79 5.88 -18.93
N ASN A 5 -8.37 7.06 -19.12
CA ASN A 5 -8.26 8.20 -18.20
C ASN A 5 -9.54 8.39 -17.38
N SER A 6 -9.83 7.44 -16.49
CA SER A 6 -10.96 7.48 -15.58
C SER A 6 -10.49 7.49 -14.13
N ILE A 7 -11.13 8.32 -13.31
CA ILE A 7 -10.90 8.37 -11.86
C ILE A 7 -11.09 6.98 -11.25
N LEU A 8 -12.10 6.22 -11.73
CA LEU A 8 -12.41 4.90 -11.22
C LEU A 8 -11.27 3.89 -11.44
N ILE A 9 -10.60 3.95 -12.59
CA ILE A 9 -9.44 3.09 -12.91
C ILE A 9 -8.27 3.45 -11.98
N GLY A 10 -8.03 4.75 -11.80
CA GLY A 10 -7.03 5.25 -10.85
C GLY A 10 -7.30 4.74 -9.44
N LEU A 11 -8.53 4.92 -8.95
CA LEU A 11 -8.96 4.50 -7.63
C LEU A 11 -8.82 2.99 -7.43
N ALA A 12 -9.33 2.19 -8.37
CA ALA A 12 -9.22 0.74 -8.31
C ALA A 12 -7.76 0.28 -8.25
N SER A 13 -6.89 0.84 -9.12
CA SER A 13 -5.46 0.50 -9.09
C SER A 13 -4.77 0.93 -7.79
N GLY A 14 -5.13 2.10 -7.25
CA GLY A 14 -4.59 2.62 -5.99
C GLY A 14 -5.07 1.87 -4.74
N ILE A 15 -6.14 1.08 -4.86
CA ILE A 15 -6.65 0.18 -3.80
C ILE A 15 -6.04 -1.22 -3.95
N ILE A 16 -6.10 -1.78 -5.17
CA ILE A 16 -5.68 -3.15 -5.42
C ILE A 16 -4.16 -3.32 -5.25
N ILE A 17 -3.35 -2.38 -5.73
CA ILE A 17 -1.89 -2.49 -5.67
C ILE A 17 -1.39 -2.58 -4.22
N PRO A 18 -1.75 -1.67 -3.28
CA PRO A 18 -1.30 -1.78 -1.89
C PRO A 18 -1.82 -3.04 -1.21
N LEU A 19 -3.06 -3.44 -1.48
CA LEU A 19 -3.65 -4.65 -0.88
C LEU A 19 -2.88 -5.91 -1.29
N LEU A 20 -2.54 -6.04 -2.57
CA LEU A 20 -1.74 -7.16 -3.08
C LEU A 20 -0.30 -7.13 -2.52
N VAL A 21 0.34 -5.97 -2.50
CA VAL A 21 1.71 -5.83 -1.98
C VAL A 21 1.76 -6.15 -0.49
N PHE A 22 0.80 -5.66 0.29
CA PHE A 22 0.71 -5.96 1.73
C PHE A 22 0.57 -7.46 1.97
N GLY A 23 -0.36 -8.12 1.27
CA GLY A 23 -0.55 -9.57 1.39
C GLY A 23 0.71 -10.37 1.00
N LEU A 24 1.38 -9.96 -0.08
CA LEU A 24 2.63 -10.59 -0.52
C LEU A 24 3.76 -10.43 0.50
N LEU A 25 3.95 -9.22 1.03
CA LEU A 25 4.98 -8.97 2.04
C LEU A 25 4.72 -9.75 3.34
N MET A 26 3.47 -9.80 3.79
CA MET A 26 3.08 -10.60 4.97
C MET A 26 3.31 -12.09 4.74
N LEU A 27 2.99 -12.61 3.55
CA LEU A 27 3.28 -14.00 3.19
C LEU A 27 4.78 -14.28 3.24
N LEU A 28 5.61 -13.38 2.67
CA LEU A 28 7.07 -13.51 2.72
C LEU A 28 7.59 -13.53 4.16
N TYR A 29 7.09 -12.63 5.03
CA TYR A 29 7.45 -12.64 6.45
C TYR A 29 7.09 -13.95 7.13
N HIS A 30 5.90 -14.49 6.86
CA HIS A 30 5.46 -15.76 7.45
C HIS A 30 6.36 -16.92 7.04
N GLN A 31 6.76 -16.98 5.76
CA GLN A 31 7.71 -17.99 5.29
C GLN A 31 9.08 -17.86 5.95
N LEU A 32 9.60 -16.63 6.08
CA LEU A 32 10.89 -16.37 6.73
C LEU A 32 10.88 -16.72 8.22
N GLU A 33 9.75 -16.51 8.90
CA GLU A 33 9.53 -16.89 10.29
C GLU A 33 9.44 -18.41 10.44
N ALA A 34 8.74 -19.11 9.54
CA ALA A 34 8.67 -20.57 9.52
C ALA A 34 10.06 -21.23 9.31
N MET A 35 10.95 -20.57 8.58
CA MET A 35 12.34 -20.99 8.39
C MET A 35 13.26 -20.63 9.57
N GLY A 36 12.75 -19.97 10.62
CA GLY A 36 13.51 -19.57 11.79
C GLY A 36 14.51 -18.42 11.55
N THR A 37 14.47 -17.80 10.37
CA THR A 37 15.45 -16.76 9.96
C THR A 37 15.13 -15.38 10.53
N VAL A 38 13.87 -15.12 10.88
CA VAL A 38 13.42 -13.82 11.40
C VAL A 38 12.66 -14.03 12.71
N SER A 39 13.23 -13.54 13.80
CA SER A 39 12.58 -13.55 15.12
C SER A 39 11.64 -12.36 15.29
N THR A 40 10.48 -12.56 15.92
CA THR A 40 9.56 -11.50 16.38
C THR A 40 9.99 -10.88 17.70
N LYS A 41 10.98 -11.48 18.41
CA LYS A 41 11.40 -11.04 19.74
C LYS A 41 12.12 -9.69 19.68
N GLY A 42 11.64 -8.73 20.48
CA GLY A 42 12.26 -7.41 20.66
C GLY A 42 11.65 -6.28 19.82
N PHE A 43 10.69 -6.58 18.94
CA PHE A 43 9.97 -5.53 18.20
C PHE A 43 8.81 -4.95 19.02
N SER A 44 8.51 -3.66 18.80
CA SER A 44 7.32 -3.02 19.35
C SER A 44 6.04 -3.64 18.77
N PRO A 45 4.88 -3.53 19.48
CA PRO A 45 3.63 -4.13 19.03
C PRO A 45 3.31 -3.77 17.58
N MET A 46 2.91 -4.77 16.79
CA MET A 46 2.56 -4.60 15.38
C MET A 46 3.58 -3.85 14.50
N PHE A 47 4.88 -3.90 14.86
CA PHE A 47 5.92 -3.21 14.09
C PHE A 47 5.95 -3.67 12.62
N ARG A 48 5.76 -4.97 12.39
CA ARG A 48 5.76 -5.57 11.05
C ARG A 48 4.55 -5.11 10.24
N GLU A 49 3.33 -5.17 10.78
CA GLU A 49 2.15 -4.72 10.05
C GLU A 49 2.22 -3.22 9.74
N ARG A 50 2.74 -2.41 10.67
CA ARG A 50 2.91 -0.97 10.49
C ARG A 50 3.85 -0.63 9.34
N THR A 51 5.06 -1.17 9.38
CA THR A 51 6.11 -0.92 8.37
C THR A 51 5.70 -1.47 7.01
N THR A 52 5.16 -2.69 6.98
CA THR A 52 4.65 -3.33 5.76
C THR A 52 3.50 -2.52 5.15
N GLY A 53 2.61 -1.99 5.99
CA GLY A 53 1.52 -1.10 5.56
C GLY A 53 2.03 0.15 4.84
N ILE A 54 3.05 0.83 5.40
CA ILE A 54 3.65 2.01 4.74
C ILE A 54 4.27 1.62 3.40
N ILE A 55 5.05 0.54 3.35
CA ILE A 55 5.70 0.07 2.13
C ILE A 55 4.65 -0.22 1.05
N ALA A 56 3.57 -0.92 1.42
CA ALA A 56 2.47 -1.24 0.52
C ALA A 56 1.78 0.02 -0.03
N ILE A 57 1.53 1.03 0.82
CA ILE A 57 0.97 2.31 0.39
C ILE A 57 1.91 3.03 -0.59
N CYS A 58 3.22 3.03 -0.31
CA CYS A 58 4.22 3.63 -1.20
C CYS A 58 4.26 2.97 -2.58
N CYS A 59 3.87 1.70 -2.72
CA CYS A 59 3.76 1.05 -4.02
C CYS A 59 2.72 1.69 -4.96
N ASN A 60 1.83 2.56 -4.47
CA ASN A 60 0.99 3.41 -5.34
C ASN A 60 1.79 4.37 -6.22
N LEU A 61 3.06 4.62 -5.93
CA LEU A 61 3.96 5.33 -6.85
C LEU A 61 4.12 4.61 -8.19
N ILE A 62 3.94 3.29 -8.24
CA ILE A 62 4.03 2.49 -9.48
C ILE A 62 2.90 2.85 -10.44
N PRO A 63 1.59 2.69 -10.11
CA PRO A 63 0.51 3.11 -10.99
C PRO A 63 0.51 4.62 -11.21
N LEU A 64 0.89 5.43 -10.21
CA LEU A 64 0.97 6.89 -10.37
C LEU A 64 1.97 7.29 -11.46
N ASN A 65 3.20 6.75 -11.43
CA ASN A 65 4.20 6.98 -12.47
C ASN A 65 3.73 6.49 -13.85
N ALA A 66 3.05 5.33 -13.90
CA ALA A 66 2.52 4.80 -15.15
C ALA A 66 1.44 5.71 -15.76
N PHE A 67 0.54 6.26 -14.95
CA PHE A 67 -0.48 7.21 -15.42
C PHE A 67 0.10 8.58 -15.76
N GLN A 68 1.13 9.03 -15.04
CA GLN A 68 1.85 10.27 -15.33
C GLN A 68 2.52 10.23 -16.71
N LYS A 69 3.21 9.13 -17.04
CA LYS A 69 3.80 8.92 -18.38
C LYS A 69 2.76 8.96 -19.49
N ARG A 70 1.52 8.55 -19.21
CA ARG A 70 0.38 8.56 -20.14
C ARG A 70 -0.45 9.84 -20.08
N ARG A 71 -0.02 10.87 -19.33
CA ARG A 71 -0.74 12.13 -19.10
C ARG A 71 -2.21 11.92 -18.68
N SER A 72 -2.50 10.85 -17.95
CA SER A 72 -3.85 10.47 -17.54
C SER A 72 -4.22 11.09 -16.19
N THR A 73 -4.50 12.39 -16.19
CA THR A 73 -4.70 13.20 -14.97
C THR A 73 -5.85 12.70 -14.07
N ASN A 74 -6.95 12.20 -14.64
CA ASN A 74 -8.07 11.70 -13.84
C ASN A 74 -7.69 10.40 -13.12
N SER A 75 -6.99 9.49 -13.80
CA SER A 75 -6.47 8.27 -13.18
C SER A 75 -5.44 8.59 -12.09
N MET A 76 -4.57 9.58 -12.31
CA MET A 76 -3.63 10.04 -11.27
C MET A 76 -4.36 10.53 -10.02
N ARG A 77 -5.40 11.37 -10.18
CA ARG A 77 -6.23 11.83 -9.06
C ARG A 77 -6.89 10.68 -8.30
N GLY A 78 -7.38 9.67 -9.01
CA GLY A 78 -7.93 8.45 -8.40
C GLY A 78 -6.90 7.70 -7.53
N VAL A 79 -5.67 7.53 -8.01
CA VAL A 79 -4.58 6.89 -7.23
C VAL A 79 -4.23 7.72 -6.00
N VAL A 80 -4.13 9.04 -6.13
CA VAL A 80 -3.85 9.93 -4.99
C VAL A 80 -4.96 9.84 -3.95
N LEU A 81 -6.22 9.84 -4.38
CA LEU A 81 -7.36 9.71 -3.46
C LEU A 81 -7.33 8.37 -2.70
N ALA A 82 -7.06 7.26 -3.38
CA ALA A 82 -6.87 5.96 -2.72
C ALA A 82 -5.71 5.97 -1.72
N THR A 83 -4.59 6.58 -2.09
CA THR A 83 -3.40 6.70 -1.23
C THR A 83 -3.72 7.49 0.04
N VAL A 84 -4.39 8.63 -0.09
CA VAL A 84 -4.77 9.46 1.07
C VAL A 84 -5.71 8.70 2.00
N LEU A 85 -6.70 7.98 1.45
CA LEU A 85 -7.59 7.14 2.26
C LEU A 85 -6.81 6.08 3.05
N TYR A 86 -5.86 5.39 2.41
CA TYR A 86 -5.02 4.45 3.12
C TYR A 86 -4.17 5.08 4.22
N VAL A 87 -3.58 6.25 3.96
CA VAL A 87 -2.78 6.97 4.98
C VAL A 87 -3.67 7.35 6.17
N ILE A 88 -4.88 7.85 5.94
CA ILE A 88 -5.84 8.17 7.00
C ILE A 88 -6.15 6.91 7.81
N VAL A 89 -6.51 5.81 7.16
CA VAL A 89 -6.81 4.54 7.83
C VAL A 89 -5.61 4.05 8.64
N TRP A 90 -4.40 4.11 8.06
CA TRP A 90 -3.16 3.71 8.72
C TRP A 90 -2.89 4.56 9.96
N VAL A 91 -3.03 5.88 9.88
CA VAL A 91 -2.83 6.79 11.01
C VAL A 91 -3.88 6.56 12.11
N VAL A 92 -5.16 6.38 11.76
CA VAL A 92 -6.23 6.13 12.74
C VAL A 92 -6.04 4.79 13.46
N TYR A 93 -5.64 3.75 12.73
CA TYR A 93 -5.47 2.41 13.28
C TYR A 93 -4.15 2.26 14.06
N PHE A 94 -3.04 2.75 13.50
CA PHE A 94 -1.70 2.55 14.06
C PHE A 94 -1.14 3.73 14.84
N GLY A 95 -1.70 4.94 14.70
CA GLY A 95 -1.25 6.13 15.40
C GLY A 95 -1.27 5.98 16.92
N LYS A 96 -2.20 5.17 17.45
CA LYS A 96 -2.29 4.82 18.88
C LYS A 96 -1.10 4.02 19.41
N TYR A 97 -0.28 3.44 18.55
CA TYR A 97 0.91 2.66 18.91
C TYR A 97 2.22 3.45 18.69
N ILE A 98 2.12 4.72 18.27
CA ILE A 98 3.25 5.61 17.96
C ILE A 98 3.30 6.80 18.94
N LEU A 99 2.13 7.32 19.33
CA LEU A 99 1.93 8.31 20.39
C LEU A 99 1.84 7.64 21.77
#